data_AF-A0A7C4D3W0-F1
#
_entry.id   AF-A0A7C4D3W0-F1
#
_cell.length_a   1.000
_cell.length_b   1.000
_cell.length_c   1.000
_cell.angle_alpha   90.00
_cell.angle_beta   90.00
_cell.angle_gamma   90.00
#
_symmetry.space_group_name_H-M   'P 1'
#
loop_
_entity.id
_entity.type
_entity.pdbx_description
1 polymer ?
#
loop_
_entity_poly.entity_id
_entity_poly.type
_entity_poly.pdbx_seq_one_letter_code
_entity_poly.pdbx_strand_id
1 'polypeptide(L)'
;MLASLTETERRIVVAYLKQRGKARDLAHALGVSERTVYKALYKYRKLARERGVDPSAFYLRGSFGYQPDNGRDELQRPLLNFEGIKQEIIAELVPVIEEAVRQAVKQSLEELLSGQRGRAAAASPSASNHLKSDSDQIARLILTIEKLNENLVKFGQAITNLYSTGTPRVQQHSWQNRAHEDSLPSFVVGNPWLEVLSQRY
;
A
#
# COMPACT_ATOMS: atom_id res chain seq x y z
N MET A 1 -12.65 16.89 9.40
CA MET A 1 -11.59 16.81 10.44
C MET A 1 -10.68 18.05 10.50
N LEU A 2 -10.65 18.93 9.48
CA LEU A 2 -9.64 19.99 9.36
C LEU A 2 -10.15 21.43 9.61
N ALA A 3 -11.41 21.59 10.04
CA ALA A 3 -12.09 22.90 10.11
C ALA A 3 -11.64 23.78 11.29
N SER A 4 -11.18 23.19 12.39
CA SER A 4 -10.70 23.91 13.59
C SER A 4 -9.19 24.17 13.61
N LEU A 5 -8.47 23.74 12.56
CA LEU A 5 -7.04 23.97 12.42
C LEU A 5 -6.80 25.22 11.56
N THR A 6 -5.77 25.98 11.92
CA THR A 6 -5.29 27.10 11.09
C THR A 6 -4.77 26.57 9.75
N GLU A 7 -4.71 27.43 8.72
CA GLU A 7 -4.33 27.03 7.36
C GLU A 7 -2.96 26.33 7.30
N THR A 8 -2.00 26.80 8.11
CA THR A 8 -0.68 26.21 8.25
C THR A 8 -0.72 24.83 8.92
N GLU A 9 -1.49 24.69 10.00
CA GLU A 9 -1.68 23.40 10.68
C GLU A 9 -2.40 22.38 9.79
N ARG A 10 -3.38 22.82 8.99
CA ARG A 10 -4.05 21.99 8.00
C ARG A 10 -3.08 21.48 6.94
N ARG A 11 -2.24 22.36 6.38
CA ARG A 11 -1.21 21.97 5.42
C ARG A 11 -0.24 20.93 5.99
N ILE A 12 0.17 21.09 7.25
CA ILE A 12 1.03 20.13 7.95
C ILE A 12 0.34 18.76 8.08
N VAL A 13 -0.92 18.72 8.51
CA VAL A 13 -1.67 17.47 8.68
C VAL A 13 -1.88 16.78 7.33
N VAL A 14 -2.21 17.52 6.28
CA VAL A 14 -2.36 16.96 4.93
C VAL A 14 -1.04 16.38 4.43
N ALA A 15 0.08 17.09 4.62
CA ALA A 15 1.40 16.58 4.27
C ALA A 15 1.76 15.33 5.08
N TYR A 16 1.44 15.30 6.38
CA TYR A 16 1.63 14.14 7.24
C TYR A 16 0.84 12.91 6.77
N LEU A 17 -0.41 13.11 6.33
CA LEU A 17 -1.23 12.03 5.81
C LEU A 17 -0.75 11.51 4.45
N LYS A 18 -0.24 12.39 3.58
CA LYS A 18 0.25 12.03 2.23
C LYS A 18 1.63 11.38 2.22
N GLN A 19 2.59 11.95 2.96
CA GLN A 19 4.00 11.56 2.91
C GLN A 19 4.48 10.78 4.14
N ARG A 20 3.65 10.65 5.20
CA ARG A 20 3.90 9.82 6.41
C ARG A 20 5.39 9.81 6.83
N GLY A 21 5.94 11.00 7.09
CA GLY A 21 7.37 11.25 7.36
C GLY A 21 7.68 11.67 8.80
N LYS A 22 8.98 11.82 9.13
CA LYS A 22 9.40 12.38 10.42
C LYS A 22 9.01 13.87 10.49
N ALA A 23 8.83 14.39 11.71
CA ALA A 23 8.50 15.80 11.91
C ALA A 23 9.53 16.76 11.28
N ARG A 24 10.81 16.35 11.27
CA ARG A 24 11.92 17.05 10.63
C ARG A 24 11.76 17.18 9.11
N ASP A 25 11.36 16.11 8.44
CA ASP A 25 11.20 16.10 6.98
C ASP A 25 10.02 16.98 6.57
N LEU A 26 8.92 16.92 7.34
CA LEU A 26 7.74 17.76 7.13
C LEU A 26 8.03 19.24 7.41
N ALA A 27 8.86 19.52 8.43
CA ALA A 27 9.31 20.86 8.75
C ALA A 27 10.11 21.47 7.60
N HIS A 28 11.07 20.71 7.05
CA HIS A 28 11.88 21.13 5.91
C HIS A 28 11.04 21.34 4.64
N ALA A 29 10.12 20.41 4.34
CA ALA A 29 9.28 20.49 3.15
C ALA A 29 8.29 21.67 3.17
N LEU A 30 7.85 22.10 4.36
CA LEU A 30 6.85 23.16 4.52
C LEU A 30 7.45 24.50 4.98
N GLY A 31 8.76 24.58 5.21
CA GLY A 31 9.43 25.80 5.68
C GLY A 31 9.00 26.24 7.08
N VAL A 32 8.62 25.29 7.95
CA VAL A 32 8.14 25.56 9.32
C VAL A 32 9.03 24.86 10.34
N SER A 33 9.07 25.39 11.57
CA SER A 33 9.82 24.74 12.65
C SER A 33 9.26 23.36 13.01
N GLU A 34 10.11 22.43 13.43
CA GLU A 34 9.69 21.11 13.93
C GLU A 34 8.67 21.23 15.07
N ARG A 35 8.85 22.22 15.95
CA ARG A 35 7.91 22.52 17.04
C ARG A 35 6.50 22.84 16.54
N THR A 36 6.39 23.57 15.43
CA THR A 36 5.10 23.86 14.78
C THR A 36 4.45 22.59 14.26
N VAL A 37 5.25 21.69 13.67
CA VAL A 37 4.77 20.38 13.21
C VAL A 37 4.25 19.55 14.37
N TYR A 38 5.01 19.44 15.46
CA TYR A 38 4.57 18.71 16.66
C TYR A 38 3.28 19.29 17.25
N LYS A 39 3.16 20.61 17.35
CA LYS A 39 1.94 21.28 17.85
C LYS A 39 0.73 21.01 16.97
N ALA A 40 0.90 21.09 15.64
CA ALA A 40 -0.17 20.80 14.68
C ALA A 40 -0.64 19.34 14.77
N LEU A 41 0.30 18.39 14.83
CA LEU A 41 -0.01 16.97 14.96
C LEU A 41 -0.66 16.65 16.32
N TYR A 42 -0.22 17.30 17.40
CA TYR A 42 -0.84 17.15 18.72
C TYR A 42 -2.32 17.58 18.70
N LYS A 43 -2.60 18.76 18.13
CA LYS A 43 -3.99 19.25 17.97
C LYS A 43 -4.83 18.30 17.11
N TYR A 44 -4.28 17.82 16.01
CA TYR A 44 -4.96 16.86 15.14
C TYR A 44 -5.32 15.56 15.87
N ARG A 45 -4.38 14.99 16.64
CA ARG A 45 -4.63 13.76 17.42
C ARG A 45 -5.65 13.98 18.53
N LYS A 46 -5.64 15.15 19.18
CA LYS A 46 -6.65 15.51 20.18
C LYS A 46 -8.04 15.54 19.55
N LEU A 47 -8.19 16.21 18.41
CA LEU A 47 -9.44 16.25 17.64
C LEU A 47 -9.89 14.87 17.12
N ALA A 48 -8.94 14.01 16.75
CA ALA A 48 -9.24 12.64 16.36
C ALA A 48 -9.82 11.83 17.52
N ARG A 49 -9.23 11.96 18.72
CA ARG A 49 -9.70 11.30 19.95
C ARG A 49 -11.08 11.78 20.38
N GLU A 50 -11.34 13.09 20.31
CA GLU A 50 -12.65 13.69 20.60
C GLU A 50 -13.76 13.16 19.67
N ARG A 51 -13.40 12.64 18.50
CA ARG A 51 -14.32 12.05 17.52
C ARG A 51 -14.30 10.52 17.51
N GLY A 52 -13.68 9.89 18.51
CA GLY A 52 -13.64 8.43 18.65
C GLY A 52 -12.65 7.71 17.72
N VAL A 53 -11.76 8.43 17.03
CA VAL A 53 -10.70 7.81 16.22
C VAL A 53 -9.46 7.65 17.09
N ASP A 54 -9.02 6.40 17.29
CA ASP A 54 -7.83 6.13 18.10
C ASP A 54 -6.55 6.71 17.44
N PRO A 55 -5.83 7.61 18.12
CA PRO A 55 -4.61 8.19 17.58
C PRO A 55 -3.48 7.18 17.34
N SER A 56 -3.53 6.00 17.98
CA SER A 56 -2.52 4.94 17.88
C SER A 56 -2.27 4.48 16.42
N ALA A 57 -3.32 4.46 15.59
CA ALA A 57 -3.24 4.16 14.16
C ALA A 57 -2.33 5.12 13.38
N PHE A 58 -2.11 6.34 13.89
CA PHE A 58 -1.22 7.32 13.25
C PHE A 58 0.25 7.16 13.67
N TYR A 59 0.54 6.41 14.73
CA TYR A 59 1.90 6.19 15.27
C TYR A 59 2.56 4.88 14.80
N LEU A 60 1.87 4.05 14.01
CA LEU A 60 2.32 2.72 13.55
C LEU A 60 3.49 2.74 12.53
N ARG A 61 4.46 3.64 12.70
CA ARG A 61 5.77 3.58 12.03
C ARG A 61 6.92 3.45 13.04
N GLY A 62 6.66 2.87 14.22
CA GLY A 62 7.59 2.92 15.35
C GLY A 62 7.82 1.63 16.14
N SER A 63 7.29 0.45 15.76
CA SER A 63 7.68 -0.80 16.44
C SER A 63 7.57 -2.04 15.54
N PHE A 64 8.49 -2.16 14.59
CA PHE A 64 8.99 -3.48 14.14
C PHE A 64 10.37 -3.76 14.77
N GLY A 65 10.69 -3.13 15.89
CA GLY A 65 11.89 -3.40 16.66
C GLY A 65 11.74 -2.85 18.07
N TYR A 66 11.91 -3.73 19.04
CA TYR A 66 11.92 -3.49 20.49
C TYR A 66 10.56 -3.44 21.19
N GLN A 67 10.16 -4.62 21.66
CA GLN A 67 9.20 -4.81 22.74
C GLN A 67 10.03 -5.18 23.98
N PRO A 68 10.13 -4.32 25.01
CA PRO A 68 10.62 -4.79 26.29
C PRO A 68 9.49 -5.62 26.90
N ASP A 69 9.75 -6.91 27.01
CA ASP A 69 8.99 -7.82 27.85
C ASP A 69 9.09 -7.32 29.29
N ASN A 70 7.99 -6.76 29.78
CA ASN A 70 7.78 -6.53 31.20
C ASN A 70 6.32 -6.82 31.47
N GLY A 71 6.07 -8.05 31.89
CA GLY A 71 4.77 -8.53 32.30
C GLY A 71 4.10 -7.59 33.30
N ARG A 72 2.85 -7.22 32.99
CA ARG A 72 1.70 -7.13 33.90
C ARG A 72 0.48 -6.67 33.10
N ASP A 73 -0.60 -7.43 33.27
CA ASP A 73 -1.98 -7.23 32.82
C ASP A 73 -2.31 -7.39 31.34
N GLU A 74 -2.49 -8.67 30.98
CA GLU A 74 -3.45 -9.15 30.01
C GLU A 74 -4.88 -8.75 30.42
N LEU A 75 -5.36 -7.61 29.93
CA LEU A 75 -6.80 -7.37 29.77
C LEU A 75 -7.09 -7.06 28.30
N GLN A 76 -7.48 -8.13 27.61
CA GLN A 76 -8.34 -8.18 26.42
C GLN A 76 -8.49 -6.86 25.65
N ARG A 77 -7.58 -6.64 24.71
CA ARG A 77 -7.95 -5.91 23.50
C ARG A 77 -8.45 -6.95 22.49
N PRO A 78 -9.64 -6.79 21.89
CA PRO A 78 -9.97 -7.59 20.73
C PRO A 78 -9.01 -7.14 19.63
N LEU A 79 -7.97 -7.93 19.40
CA LEU A 79 -7.24 -7.90 18.13
C LEU A 79 -8.31 -8.19 17.09
N LEU A 80 -8.84 -7.12 16.47
CA LEU A 80 -9.78 -7.23 15.37
C LEU A 80 -9.17 -8.25 14.42
N ASN A 81 -9.81 -9.41 14.31
CA ASN A 81 -9.32 -10.53 13.54
C ASN A 81 -9.47 -10.13 12.08
N PHE A 82 -8.55 -9.29 11.59
CA PHE A 82 -8.55 -8.73 10.24
C PHE A 82 -8.62 -9.84 9.21
N GLU A 83 -8.07 -11.01 9.54
CA GLU A 83 -8.17 -12.19 8.70
C GLU A 83 -9.58 -12.79 8.73
N GLY A 84 -10.24 -12.83 9.88
CA GLY A 84 -11.67 -13.18 9.98
C GLY A 84 -12.57 -12.24 9.18
N ILE A 85 -12.35 -10.92 9.29
CA ILE A 85 -13.13 -9.90 8.56
C ILE A 85 -12.90 -10.01 7.04
N LYS A 86 -11.66 -10.26 6.59
CA LYS A 86 -11.38 -10.52 5.18
C LYS A 86 -12.10 -11.77 4.68
N GLN A 87 -12.05 -12.86 5.43
CA GLN A 87 -12.68 -14.12 5.05
C GLN A 87 -14.21 -13.98 5.02
N GLU A 88 -14.80 -13.22 5.93
CA GLU A 88 -16.23 -12.91 5.95
C GLU A 88 -16.64 -12.05 4.73
N ILE A 89 -15.89 -10.98 4.44
CA ILE A 89 -16.13 -10.13 3.26
C ILE A 89 -15.97 -10.93 1.95
N ILE A 90 -14.96 -11.79 1.86
CA ILE A 90 -14.75 -12.65 0.69
C ILE A 90 -15.92 -13.66 0.57
N ALA A 91 -16.32 -14.28 1.67
CA ALA A 91 -17.43 -15.25 1.68
C ALA A 91 -18.76 -14.61 1.27
N GLU A 92 -19.00 -13.35 1.62
CA GLU A 92 -20.22 -12.64 1.22
C GLU A 92 -20.16 -12.06 -0.20
N LEU A 93 -19.01 -11.52 -0.63
CA LEU A 93 -18.91 -10.85 -1.94
C LEU A 93 -18.73 -11.82 -3.10
N VAL A 94 -18.07 -12.96 -2.91
CA VAL A 94 -17.88 -13.97 -3.96
C VAL A 94 -19.20 -14.46 -4.56
N PRO A 95 -20.22 -14.89 -3.80
CA PRO A 95 -21.47 -15.35 -4.38
C PRO A 95 -22.23 -14.23 -5.11
N VAL A 96 -22.13 -12.99 -4.64
CA VAL A 96 -22.77 -11.82 -5.29
C VAL A 96 -22.10 -11.51 -6.63
N ILE A 97 -20.76 -11.55 -6.67
CA ILE A 97 -19.99 -11.34 -7.89
C ILE A 97 -20.23 -12.49 -8.87
N GLU A 98 -20.26 -13.73 -8.38
CA GLU A 98 -20.52 -14.91 -9.22
C GLU A 98 -21.90 -14.83 -9.88
N GLU A 99 -22.93 -14.43 -9.12
CA GLU A 99 -24.27 -14.28 -9.67
C GLU A 99 -24.37 -13.09 -10.63
N ALA A 100 -23.72 -11.96 -10.32
CA ALA A 100 -23.65 -10.81 -11.23
C ALA A 100 -22.94 -11.15 -12.55
N VAL A 101 -21.82 -11.89 -12.48
CA VAL A 101 -21.08 -12.37 -13.65
C VAL A 101 -21.93 -13.38 -14.43
N ARG A 102 -22.60 -14.32 -13.75
CA ARG A 102 -23.50 -15.29 -14.40
C ARG A 102 -24.64 -14.60 -15.13
N GLN A 103 -25.24 -13.56 -14.52
CA GLN A 103 -26.31 -12.78 -15.15
C GLN A 103 -25.79 -11.96 -16.34
N ALA A 104 -24.64 -11.29 -16.20
CA ALA A 104 -24.03 -10.55 -17.31
C ALA A 104 -23.66 -11.46 -18.48
N VAL A 105 -23.12 -12.65 -18.20
CA VAL A 105 -22.81 -13.65 -19.24
C VAL A 105 -24.09 -14.17 -19.88
N LYS A 106 -25.13 -14.50 -19.10
CA LYS A 106 -26.43 -14.91 -19.66
C LYS A 106 -27.05 -13.83 -20.54
N GLN A 107 -27.07 -12.57 -20.09
CA GLN A 107 -27.58 -11.45 -20.86
C GLN A 107 -26.79 -11.24 -22.15
N SER A 108 -25.46 -11.32 -22.10
CA SER A 108 -24.63 -11.22 -23.30
C SER A 108 -24.85 -12.38 -24.28
N LEU A 109 -25.05 -13.61 -23.77
CA LEU A 109 -25.37 -14.77 -24.59
C LEU A 109 -26.77 -14.66 -25.19
N GLU A 110 -27.76 -14.20 -24.43
CA GLU A 110 -29.11 -13.96 -24.92
C GLU A 110 -29.14 -12.83 -25.96
N GLU A 111 -28.35 -11.77 -25.79
CA GLU A 111 -28.19 -10.70 -26.77
C GLU A 111 -27.55 -11.22 -28.06
N LEU A 112 -26.50 -12.05 -27.95
CA LEU A 112 -25.87 -12.71 -29.10
C LEU A 112 -26.82 -13.68 -29.82
N LEU A 113 -27.58 -14.49 -29.08
CA LEU A 113 -28.54 -15.45 -29.64
C LEU A 113 -29.76 -14.75 -30.24
N SER A 114 -30.23 -13.66 -29.65
CA SER A 114 -31.32 -12.83 -30.17
C SER A 114 -30.87 -12.07 -31.42
N GLY A 115 -29.63 -11.57 -31.44
CA GLY A 115 -28.98 -10.99 -32.61
C GLY A 115 -28.78 -12.00 -33.75
N GLN A 116 -28.52 -13.28 -33.41
CA GLN A 116 -28.46 -14.38 -34.39
C GLN A 116 -29.84 -14.80 -34.92
N ARG A 117 -30.88 -14.87 -34.06
CA ARG A 117 -32.25 -15.21 -34.47
C ARG A 117 -32.89 -14.13 -35.35
N GLY A 118 -32.62 -12.85 -35.08
CA GLY A 118 -33.02 -11.75 -35.96
C GLY A 118 -32.35 -11.78 -37.34
N ARG A 119 -31.13 -12.35 -37.43
CA ARG A 119 -30.39 -12.54 -38.69
C ARG A 119 -30.78 -13.82 -39.43
N ALA A 120 -31.21 -14.87 -38.72
CA ALA A 120 -31.66 -16.13 -39.32
C ALA A 120 -33.04 -16.02 -40.00
N ALA A 121 -33.92 -15.12 -39.54
CA ALA A 121 -35.20 -14.84 -40.19
C ALA A 121 -35.07 -14.01 -41.49
N ALA A 122 -33.89 -13.43 -41.76
CA ALA A 122 -33.60 -12.59 -42.93
C ALA A 122 -32.55 -13.23 -43.87
N ALA A 123 -32.58 -14.55 -44.03
CA ALA A 123 -31.63 -15.28 -44.86
C ALA A 123 -31.97 -15.21 -46.36
N SER A 124 -31.53 -14.13 -47.00
CA SER A 124 -30.96 -14.09 -48.36
C SER A 124 -30.31 -12.70 -48.53
N PRO A 125 -29.05 -12.48 -48.98
CA PRO A 125 -27.90 -13.34 -49.32
C PRO A 125 -26.63 -13.02 -48.46
N SER A 126 -26.79 -12.63 -47.19
CA SER A 126 -25.73 -11.98 -46.38
C SER A 126 -24.72 -12.86 -45.63
N ALA A 127 -24.73 -14.20 -45.83
CA ALA A 127 -23.89 -15.13 -45.05
C ALA A 127 -22.38 -14.93 -45.24
N SER A 128 -21.94 -14.43 -46.41
CA SER A 128 -20.52 -14.18 -46.71
C SER A 128 -19.97 -12.90 -46.06
N ASN A 129 -20.82 -11.90 -45.81
CA ASN A 129 -20.42 -10.66 -45.14
C ASN A 129 -20.33 -10.84 -43.62
N HIS A 130 -21.12 -11.76 -43.06
CA HIS A 130 -21.17 -11.98 -41.62
C HIS A 130 -19.96 -12.81 -41.14
N LEU A 131 -19.54 -13.83 -41.89
CA LEU A 131 -18.28 -14.56 -41.63
C LEU A 131 -17.03 -13.67 -41.71
N LYS A 132 -17.02 -12.67 -42.62
CA LYS A 132 -15.95 -11.66 -42.68
C LYS A 132 -15.98 -10.72 -41.48
N SER A 133 -17.16 -10.28 -41.06
CA SER A 133 -17.33 -9.44 -39.87
C SER A 133 -16.91 -10.15 -38.59
N ASP A 134 -17.23 -11.43 -38.44
CA ASP A 134 -16.83 -12.23 -37.28
C ASP A 134 -15.32 -12.50 -37.29
N SER A 135 -14.73 -12.75 -38.47
CA SER A 135 -13.28 -12.83 -38.65
C SER A 135 -12.57 -11.52 -38.26
N ASP A 136 -13.13 -10.37 -38.66
CA ASP A 136 -12.59 -9.05 -38.32
C ASP A 136 -12.70 -8.75 -36.82
N GLN A 137 -13.78 -9.21 -36.17
CA GLN A 137 -13.95 -9.08 -34.72
C GLN A 137 -12.94 -9.95 -33.96
N ILE A 138 -12.71 -11.18 -34.41
CA ILE A 138 -11.69 -12.08 -33.83
C ILE A 138 -10.29 -11.47 -34.02
N ALA A 139 -9.99 -10.92 -35.20
CA ALA A 139 -8.70 -10.24 -35.44
C ALA A 139 -8.51 -9.02 -34.52
N ARG A 140 -9.56 -8.22 -34.32
CA ARG A 140 -9.53 -7.11 -33.36
C ARG A 140 -9.34 -7.59 -31.93
N LEU A 141 -10.00 -8.69 -31.55
CA LEU A 141 -9.86 -9.26 -30.22
C LEU A 141 -8.42 -9.72 -29.97
N ILE A 142 -7.82 -10.43 -30.93
CA ILE A 142 -6.41 -10.86 -30.88
C ILE A 142 -5.50 -9.64 -30.68
N LEU A 143 -5.65 -8.59 -31.50
CA LEU A 143 -4.85 -7.36 -31.36
C LEU A 143 -5.04 -6.68 -30.00
N THR A 144 -6.26 -6.66 -29.47
CA THR A 144 -6.51 -6.09 -28.13
C THR A 144 -5.89 -6.93 -27.01
N ILE A 145 -5.92 -8.25 -27.13
CA ILE A 145 -5.29 -9.17 -26.18
C ILE A 145 -3.77 -9.04 -26.23
N GLU A 146 -3.18 -8.96 -27.42
CA GLU A 146 -1.73 -8.72 -27.59
C GLU A 146 -1.32 -7.39 -26.97
N LYS A 147 -2.10 -6.33 -27.22
CA LYS A 147 -1.84 -5.01 -26.61
C LYS A 147 -1.99 -5.02 -25.09
N LEU A 148 -2.96 -5.76 -24.56
CA LEU A 148 -3.07 -5.97 -23.11
C LEU A 148 -1.88 -6.74 -22.56
N ASN A 149 -1.42 -7.78 -23.25
CA ASN A 149 -0.26 -8.55 -22.86
C ASN A 149 1.02 -7.68 -22.85
N GLU A 150 1.23 -6.85 -23.88
CA GLU A 150 2.32 -5.87 -23.88
C GLU A 150 2.25 -4.91 -22.71
N ASN A 151 1.05 -4.41 -22.38
CA ASN A 151 0.85 -3.52 -21.25
C ASN A 151 1.15 -4.21 -19.92
N LEU A 152 0.78 -5.48 -19.76
CA LEU A 152 1.12 -6.29 -18.59
C LEU A 152 2.63 -6.51 -18.48
N VAL A 153 3.32 -6.77 -19.59
CA VAL A 153 4.79 -6.90 -19.60
C VAL A 153 5.45 -5.57 -19.22
N LYS A 154 5.02 -4.46 -19.81
CA LYS A 154 5.52 -3.10 -19.48
C LYS A 154 5.25 -2.74 -18.01
N PHE A 155 4.08 -3.10 -17.50
CA PHE A 155 3.73 -2.90 -16.08
C PHE A 155 4.59 -3.78 -15.17
N GLY A 156 4.80 -5.05 -15.52
CA GLY A 156 5.71 -5.94 -14.83
C GLY A 156 7.15 -5.40 -14.82
N GLN A 157 7.63 -4.87 -15.93
CA GLN A 157 8.93 -4.20 -16.03
C GLN A 157 8.99 -2.92 -15.17
N ALA A 158 7.92 -2.12 -15.12
CA ALA A 158 7.85 -0.96 -14.25
C ALA A 158 7.92 -1.37 -12.77
N ILE A 159 7.23 -2.45 -12.40
CA ILE A 159 7.28 -3.04 -11.07
C ILE A 159 8.69 -3.56 -10.74
N THR A 160 9.33 -4.33 -11.62
CA THR A 160 10.69 -4.84 -11.39
C THR A 160 11.72 -3.72 -11.32
N ASN A 161 11.56 -2.66 -12.12
CA ASN A 161 12.39 -1.45 -12.04
C ASN A 161 12.22 -0.76 -10.68
N LEU A 162 10.99 -0.63 -10.18
CA LEU A 162 10.73 -0.07 -8.85
C LEU A 162 11.37 -0.90 -7.74
N TYR A 163 11.30 -2.24 -7.81
CA TYR A 163 11.97 -3.12 -6.86
C TYR A 163 13.50 -3.10 -6.99
N SER A 164 14.04 -2.95 -8.20
CA SER A 164 15.49 -2.88 -8.46
C SER A 164 16.09 -1.55 -8.00
N THR A 165 15.37 -0.43 -8.16
CA THR A 165 15.76 0.87 -7.58
C THR A 165 15.50 0.99 -6.07
N GLY A 166 14.81 0.00 -5.47
CA GLY A 166 14.35 0.01 -4.09
C GLY A 166 15.28 -0.66 -3.08
N THR A 167 16.44 -1.20 -3.49
CA THR A 167 17.46 -1.64 -2.53
C THR A 167 18.64 -0.68 -2.56
N PRO A 168 18.84 0.16 -1.53
CA PRO A 168 20.19 0.62 -1.26
C PRO A 168 21.01 -0.64 -1.01
N ARG A 169 22.00 -0.89 -1.88
CA ARG A 169 23.08 -1.84 -1.67
C ARG A 169 23.62 -1.58 -0.27
N VAL A 170 23.17 -2.38 0.68
CA VAL A 170 23.81 -2.52 1.99
C VAL A 170 25.18 -3.05 1.64
N GLN A 171 26.17 -2.16 1.60
CA GLN A 171 27.54 -2.57 1.77
C GLN A 171 27.55 -3.34 3.08
N GLN A 172 27.62 -4.66 2.99
CA GLN A 172 28.08 -5.50 4.09
C GLN A 172 29.50 -5.03 4.39
N HIS A 173 29.64 -4.01 5.24
CA HIS A 173 30.84 -3.88 6.05
C HIS A 173 30.78 -5.07 7.01
N SER A 174 31.52 -6.10 6.63
CA SER A 174 31.82 -7.26 7.44
C SER A 174 32.51 -6.77 8.71
N TRP A 175 31.77 -6.72 9.81
CA TRP A 175 32.35 -6.67 11.16
C TRP A 175 32.96 -8.04 11.46
N GLN A 176 34.06 -8.36 10.79
CA GLN A 176 34.90 -9.49 11.15
C GLN A 176 35.97 -8.96 12.09
N ASN A 177 35.77 -9.28 13.38
CA ASN A 177 36.74 -9.18 14.44
C ASN A 177 38.13 -9.62 13.98
N ARG A 178 39.08 -8.68 13.98
CA ARG A 178 40.45 -8.95 14.46
C ARG A 178 40.89 -7.78 15.33
N ALA A 179 41.23 -8.14 16.56
CA ALA A 179 41.77 -7.27 17.58
C ALA A 179 42.94 -6.44 17.04
N HIS A 180 42.78 -5.12 17.08
CA HIS A 180 43.88 -4.17 17.23
C HIS A 180 43.32 -2.95 17.95
N GLU A 181 43.77 -2.73 19.18
CA GLU A 181 43.38 -1.62 20.06
C GLU A 181 43.80 -0.22 19.54
N ASP A 182 44.46 -0.14 18.37
CA ASP A 182 45.08 1.11 17.89
C ASP A 182 44.24 1.97 16.95
N SER A 183 42.92 1.76 16.83
CA SER A 183 42.07 2.74 16.11
C SER A 183 40.61 2.74 16.56
N LEU A 184 40.37 2.95 17.85
CA LEU A 184 39.04 3.37 18.28
C LEU A 184 38.73 4.76 17.69
N PRO A 185 37.56 4.97 17.05
CA PRO A 185 37.16 6.28 16.56
C PRO A 185 37.18 7.33 17.68
N SER A 186 37.60 8.56 17.37
CA SER A 186 37.84 9.63 18.37
C SER A 186 36.64 9.96 19.28
N PHE A 187 35.41 9.67 18.84
CA PHE A 187 34.20 9.87 19.63
C PHE A 187 33.91 8.75 20.65
N VAL A 188 34.65 7.64 20.57
CA VAL A 188 34.56 6.49 21.48
C VAL A 188 35.62 6.60 22.58
N VAL A 189 36.73 7.28 22.29
CA VAL A 189 37.82 7.54 23.24
C VAL A 189 37.30 8.46 24.35
N GLY A 190 37.32 7.97 25.59
CA GLY A 190 36.82 8.70 26.76
C GLY A 190 35.34 8.51 27.09
N ASN A 191 34.67 7.52 26.49
CA ASN A 191 33.29 7.19 26.86
C ASN A 191 33.25 6.36 28.17
N PRO A 192 32.75 6.90 29.29
CA PRO A 192 32.75 6.22 30.60
C PRO A 192 31.85 4.98 30.62
N TRP A 193 30.96 4.81 29.64
CA TRP A 193 30.08 3.64 29.55
C TRP A 193 30.79 2.39 29.03
N LEU A 194 31.97 2.53 28.42
CA LEU A 194 32.74 1.38 27.94
C LEU A 194 33.25 0.52 29.09
N GLU A 195 33.74 1.12 30.17
CA GLU A 195 34.17 0.40 31.38
C GLU A 195 32.99 -0.31 32.06
N VAL A 196 31.81 0.33 32.07
CA VAL A 196 30.59 -0.25 32.65
C VAL A 196 30.09 -1.44 31.83
N LEU A 197 30.24 -1.38 30.50
CA LEU A 197 29.83 -2.46 29.61
C LEU A 197 30.83 -3.62 29.61
N SER A 198 32.14 -3.33 29.68
CA SER A 198 33.17 -4.37 29.75
C SER A 198 33.17 -5.15 31.07
N GLN A 199 32.61 -4.59 32.15
CA GLN A 199 32.48 -5.31 33.42
C GLN A 199 31.27 -6.24 33.49
N ARG A 200 30.32 -6.11 32.55
CA ARG A 200 29.08 -6.90 32.52
C ARG A 200 29.13 -8.09 31.56
N TYR A 201 30.20 -8.22 30.78
CA TYR A 201 30.42 -9.28 29.80
C TYR A 201 31.81 -9.89 29.95
#